data_AF-A0A2R5FV01-F1
#
_entry.id   AF-A0A2R5FV01-F1
#
_cell.length_a   1.000
_cell.length_b   1.000
_cell.length_c   1.000
_cell.angle_alpha   90.00
_cell.angle_beta   90.00
_cell.angle_gamma   90.00
#
_symmetry.space_group_name_H-M   'P 1'
#
loop_
_entity.id
_entity.type
_entity.pdbx_description
1 polymer ?
#
loop_
_entity_poly.entity_id
_entity_poly.type
_entity_poly.pdbx_seq_one_letter_code
_entity_poly.pdbx_strand_id
1 'polypeptide(L)'
;MLKSLISRTAKTPRAPRIRRVCVSPIIVKNRQTLTDSTITNVVVAAPTSEPIKVKIPMPVSIREGYLEVREVETEILITTIEILSPTNKRIGKGRQIYEEKRAQVLASRTNLVEIDLLRKGDPMPMMGNDIQSHYRLLVCRGDRRPYADLYAFNLPDIIPAFPLPLRSGDTEPVIDLQTLLNEVYDIYGYDLVVDYSQQPVPALSEADAAWADALLQHKGLR
;
A
#
# COMPACT_ATOMS: atom_id res chain seq x y z
N MET A 1 -44.47 -26.91 -35.88
CA MET A 1 -44.37 -25.59 -35.23
C MET A 1 -43.09 -25.56 -34.41
N LEU A 2 -42.12 -24.73 -34.85
CA LEU A 2 -41.01 -24.09 -34.14
C LEU A 2 -40.09 -24.93 -33.21
N LYS A 3 -38.85 -25.20 -33.66
CA LYS A 3 -37.56 -24.52 -33.29
C LYS A 3 -36.91 -25.11 -32.02
N SER A 4 -35.82 -25.89 -32.12
CA SER A 4 -34.41 -25.46 -32.27
C SER A 4 -33.74 -25.05 -30.95
N LEU A 5 -32.62 -25.73 -30.64
CA LEU A 5 -31.41 -25.34 -29.89
C LEU A 5 -31.52 -24.26 -28.79
N ILE A 6 -30.90 -24.53 -27.63
CA ILE A 6 -29.71 -23.81 -27.13
C ILE A 6 -29.19 -24.47 -25.84
N SER A 7 -27.98 -25.02 -25.96
CA SER A 7 -26.99 -25.16 -24.89
C SER A 7 -26.78 -23.82 -24.19
N ARG A 8 -26.82 -23.78 -22.86
CA ARG A 8 -26.06 -22.79 -22.08
C ARG A 8 -25.84 -23.29 -20.67
N THR A 9 -24.62 -23.76 -20.47
CA THR A 9 -23.90 -23.82 -19.22
C THR A 9 -24.11 -22.53 -18.42
N ALA A 10 -24.77 -22.63 -17.28
CA ALA A 10 -24.74 -21.58 -16.27
C ALA A 10 -23.34 -21.59 -15.63
N LYS A 11 -22.44 -20.76 -16.17
CA LYS A 11 -21.13 -20.45 -15.57
C LYS A 11 -21.42 -19.61 -14.33
N THR A 12 -21.40 -20.23 -13.14
CA THR A 12 -21.34 -19.50 -11.86
C THR A 12 -20.22 -18.47 -11.92
N PRO A 13 -20.45 -17.19 -11.57
CA PRO A 13 -19.39 -16.19 -11.56
C PRO A 13 -18.40 -16.58 -10.46
N ARG A 14 -17.18 -16.96 -10.88
CA ARG A 14 -16.08 -17.26 -9.97
C ARG A 14 -15.47 -15.95 -9.49
N ALA A 15 -15.31 -15.83 -8.17
CA ALA A 15 -14.78 -14.65 -7.50
C ALA A 15 -13.41 -14.23 -8.08
N PRO A 16 -13.13 -12.92 -8.18
CA PRO A 16 -11.85 -12.41 -8.64
C PRO A 16 -10.71 -12.85 -7.70
N ARG A 17 -9.52 -13.08 -8.27
CA ARG A 17 -8.35 -13.58 -7.53
C ARG A 17 -7.43 -12.42 -7.13
N ILE A 18 -7.16 -12.30 -5.83
CA ILE A 18 -6.23 -11.31 -5.27
C ILE A 18 -4.81 -11.88 -5.33
N ARG A 19 -3.86 -11.15 -5.96
CA ARG A 19 -2.45 -11.56 -6.00
C ARG A 19 -1.57 -10.56 -5.24
N ARG A 20 -0.82 -11.06 -4.25
CA ARG A 20 0.24 -10.33 -3.54
C ARG A 20 1.56 -10.53 -4.28
N VAL A 21 2.19 -9.47 -4.79
CA VAL A 21 3.51 -9.55 -5.42
C VAL A 21 4.57 -9.17 -4.37
N CYS A 22 5.53 -10.06 -4.12
CA CYS A 22 6.64 -9.82 -3.19
C CYS A 22 7.95 -10.05 -3.95
N VAL A 23 8.82 -9.04 -4.01
CA VAL A 23 10.13 -9.14 -4.68
C VAL A 23 11.11 -9.83 -3.72
N SER A 24 11.71 -10.95 -4.16
CA SER A 24 12.67 -11.74 -3.36
C SER A 24 14.08 -11.13 -3.39
N PRO A 25 14.86 -11.20 -2.29
CA PRO A 25 16.25 -10.74 -2.28
C PRO A 25 17.19 -11.68 -3.05
N ILE A 26 18.22 -11.09 -3.66
CA ILE A 26 19.26 -11.78 -4.45
C ILE A 26 20.08 -12.70 -3.53
N ILE A 27 20.16 -13.99 -3.89
CA ILE A 27 21.03 -14.98 -3.22
C ILE A 27 22.42 -14.91 -3.86
N VAL A 28 23.44 -14.51 -3.09
CA VAL A 28 24.85 -14.61 -3.52
C VAL A 28 25.31 -16.05 -3.36
N LYS A 29 25.55 -16.76 -4.47
CA LYS A 29 26.17 -18.08 -4.46
C LYS A 29 27.68 -17.93 -4.20
N ASN A 30 28.13 -18.43 -3.05
CA ASN A 30 29.56 -18.56 -2.76
C ASN A 30 30.15 -19.65 -3.66
N ARG A 31 31.09 -19.29 -4.54
CA ARG A 31 31.77 -20.24 -5.44
C ARG A 31 32.92 -20.86 -4.64
N GLN A 32 32.83 -22.15 -4.34
CA GLN A 32 33.95 -22.92 -3.79
C GLN A 32 35.09 -22.93 -4.82
N THR A 33 36.26 -22.47 -4.39
CA THR A 33 37.49 -22.45 -5.18
C THR A 33 38.09 -23.85 -5.23
N LEU A 34 38.30 -24.36 -6.45
CA LEU A 34 39.20 -25.48 -6.72
C LEU A 34 40.64 -25.00 -6.48
N THR A 35 41.40 -25.80 -5.73
CA THR A 35 42.81 -25.62 -5.43
C THR A 35 43.65 -25.84 -6.69
N ASP A 36 44.31 -24.79 -7.18
CA ASP A 36 45.52 -24.93 -7.99
C ASP A 36 46.63 -24.10 -7.33
N SER A 37 47.73 -24.77 -7.02
CA SER A 37 48.84 -24.23 -6.22
C SER A 37 49.91 -23.65 -7.13
N THR A 38 49.75 -22.39 -7.51
CA THR A 38 50.88 -21.56 -7.98
C THR A 38 51.21 -20.55 -6.89
N ILE A 39 52.35 -20.72 -6.22
CA ILE A 39 52.84 -19.76 -5.22
C ILE A 39 53.36 -18.52 -5.97
N THR A 40 52.48 -17.57 -6.23
CA THR A 40 52.86 -16.17 -6.42
C THR A 40 53.10 -15.57 -5.04
N ASN A 41 54.34 -15.20 -4.73
CA ASN A 41 54.64 -14.39 -3.55
C ASN A 41 54.02 -12.99 -3.76
N VAL A 42 52.74 -12.86 -3.41
CA VAL A 42 52.07 -11.56 -3.32
C VAL A 42 52.56 -10.90 -2.03
N VAL A 43 53.43 -9.91 -2.17
CA VAL A 43 53.79 -9.02 -1.06
C VAL A 43 52.53 -8.24 -0.69
N VAL A 44 51.95 -8.58 0.45
CA VAL A 44 50.81 -7.86 1.02
C VAL A 44 51.34 -6.58 1.67
N ALA A 45 51.18 -5.44 0.99
CA ALA A 45 51.50 -4.14 1.57
C ALA A 45 50.54 -3.87 2.75
N ALA A 46 51.11 -3.61 3.93
CA ALA A 46 50.32 -3.21 5.08
C ALA A 46 49.74 -1.80 4.85
N PRO A 47 48.47 -1.54 5.23
CA PRO A 47 47.87 -0.21 5.09
C PRO A 47 48.67 0.82 5.90
N THR A 48 48.91 1.98 5.31
CA THR A 48 49.72 3.07 5.89
C THR A 48 48.99 3.91 6.94
N SER A 49 47.72 3.61 7.22
CA SER A 49 46.92 4.30 8.25
C SER A 49 45.90 3.37 8.90
N GLU A 50 45.55 3.68 10.14
CA GLU A 50 44.51 2.94 10.88
C GLU A 50 43.10 3.34 10.38
N PRO A 51 42.20 2.36 10.17
CA PRO A 51 40.86 2.65 9.67
C PRO A 51 39.99 3.31 10.75
N ILE A 52 39.37 4.44 10.40
CA ILE A 52 38.38 5.12 11.25
C ILE A 52 36.98 4.61 10.89
N LYS A 53 36.24 4.11 11.90
CA LYS A 53 34.86 3.67 11.71
C LYS A 53 33.95 4.89 11.50
N VAL A 54 33.35 4.99 10.31
CA VAL A 54 32.36 6.00 9.97
C VAL A 54 30.98 5.37 9.78
N LYS A 55 29.91 6.12 10.06
CA LYS A 55 28.54 5.72 9.72
C LYS A 55 28.24 6.13 8.29
N ILE A 56 27.76 5.19 7.48
CA ILE A 56 27.34 5.43 6.09
C ILE A 56 25.80 5.34 6.05
N PRO A 57 25.11 6.20 5.29
CA PRO A 57 23.67 6.08 5.11
C PRO A 57 23.31 4.72 4.48
N MET A 58 22.54 3.94 5.21
CA MET A 58 21.97 2.68 4.72
C MET A 58 20.68 2.97 3.94
N PRO A 59 20.49 2.38 2.75
CA PRO A 59 19.22 2.50 2.04
C PRO A 59 18.11 1.81 2.84
N VAL A 60 17.09 2.56 3.23
CA VAL A 60 15.87 2.01 3.86
C VAL A 60 14.99 1.47 2.74
N SER A 61 14.79 0.15 2.69
CA SER A 61 13.84 -0.46 1.75
C SER A 61 12.42 -0.30 2.30
N ILE A 62 11.66 0.67 1.78
CA ILE A 62 10.22 0.78 2.03
C ILE A 62 9.51 -0.09 1.01
N ARG A 63 8.76 -1.11 1.46
CA ARG A 63 7.87 -1.89 0.59
C ARG A 63 6.55 -1.14 0.47
N GLU A 64 6.18 -0.77 -0.74
CA GLU A 64 4.87 -0.17 -1.02
C GLU A 64 3.87 -1.29 -1.31
N GLY A 65 2.73 -1.26 -0.62
CA GLY A 65 1.69 -2.26 -0.76
C GLY A 65 0.72 -1.87 -1.87
N TYR A 66 0.63 -2.69 -2.91
CA TYR A 66 -0.43 -2.59 -3.91
C TYR A 66 -1.05 -3.96 -4.16
N LEU A 67 -2.33 -3.96 -4.50
CA LEU A 67 -3.08 -5.15 -4.89
C LEU A 67 -3.70 -4.95 -6.26
N GLU A 68 -3.72 -6.02 -7.04
CA GLU A 68 -4.37 -6.07 -8.33
C GLU A 68 -5.53 -7.06 -8.29
N VAL A 69 -6.67 -6.60 -8.77
CA VAL A 69 -7.83 -7.42 -9.06
C VAL A 69 -7.83 -7.68 -10.56
N ARG A 70 -7.70 -8.96 -10.93
CA ARG A 70 -7.65 -9.40 -12.33
C ARG A 70 -8.78 -10.36 -12.65
N GLU A 71 -9.23 -10.35 -13.90
CA GLU A 71 -10.10 -11.41 -14.41
C GLU A 71 -9.34 -12.74 -14.41
N VAL A 72 -9.98 -13.81 -13.93
CA VAL A 72 -9.35 -15.13 -13.80
C VAL A 72 -9.00 -15.75 -15.16
N GLU A 73 -9.85 -15.56 -16.18
CA GLU A 73 -9.71 -16.23 -17.48
C GLU A 73 -8.70 -15.54 -18.41
N THR A 74 -8.64 -14.21 -18.39
CA THR A 74 -7.81 -13.42 -19.32
C THR A 74 -6.62 -12.73 -18.65
N GLU A 75 -6.55 -12.78 -17.32
CA GLU A 75 -5.61 -12.00 -16.48
C GLU A 75 -5.67 -10.48 -16.68
N ILE A 76 -6.72 -9.97 -17.35
CA ILE A 76 -6.90 -8.53 -17.56
C ILE A 76 -7.04 -7.83 -16.20
N LEU A 77 -6.26 -6.77 -16.02
CA LEU A 77 -6.31 -5.90 -14.85
C LEU A 77 -7.63 -5.11 -14.81
N ILE A 78 -8.39 -5.29 -13.74
CA ILE A 78 -9.69 -4.65 -13.53
C ILE A 78 -9.55 -3.49 -12.55
N THR A 79 -8.88 -3.72 -11.43
CA THR A 79 -8.77 -2.72 -10.37
C THR A 79 -7.42 -2.79 -9.71
N THR A 80 -6.82 -1.62 -9.56
CA THR A 80 -5.59 -1.43 -8.80
C THR A 80 -5.95 -0.79 -7.47
N ILE A 81 -5.52 -1.41 -6.38
CA ILE A 81 -5.64 -0.87 -5.01
C ILE A 81 -4.24 -0.44 -4.57
N GLU A 82 -4.05 0.85 -4.33
CA GLU A 82 -2.79 1.44 -3.89
C GLU A 82 -2.92 1.93 -2.44
N ILE A 83 -2.01 1.51 -1.57
CA ILE A 83 -1.89 2.05 -0.22
C ILE A 83 -0.75 3.06 -0.22
N LEU A 84 -1.06 4.33 0.05
CA LEU A 84 -0.05 5.38 0.02
C LEU A 84 1.01 5.17 1.09
N SER A 85 2.26 5.40 0.69
CA SER A 85 3.42 5.41 1.55
C SER A 85 3.90 6.85 1.80
N PRO A 86 4.71 7.10 2.86
CA PRO A 86 5.27 8.42 3.10
C PRO A 86 6.10 8.97 1.93
N THR A 87 6.71 8.11 1.11
CA THR A 87 7.46 8.51 -0.07
C THR A 87 6.57 8.99 -1.22
N ASN A 88 5.32 8.54 -1.29
CA ASN A 88 4.37 9.01 -2.31
C ASN A 88 3.87 10.44 -1.99
N LYS A 89 3.77 10.83 -0.71
CA LYS A 89 3.25 12.16 -0.31
C LYS A 89 4.33 13.24 -0.18
N ARG A 90 5.58 12.86 0.14
CA ARG A 90 6.68 13.82 0.29
C ARG A 90 7.17 14.31 -1.06
N ILE A 91 7.40 15.62 -1.18
CA ILE A 91 8.02 16.22 -2.36
C ILE A 91 9.36 15.51 -2.65
N GLY A 92 9.53 15.08 -3.90
CA GLY A 92 10.74 14.42 -4.37
C GLY A 92 10.43 13.29 -5.35
N LYS A 93 11.47 12.49 -5.63
CA LYS A 93 11.43 11.45 -6.66
C LYS A 93 10.34 10.38 -6.42
N GLY A 94 10.11 9.98 -5.16
CA GLY A 94 9.10 8.97 -4.81
C GLY A 94 7.68 9.41 -5.17
N ARG A 95 7.36 10.68 -4.93
CA ARG A 95 6.08 11.28 -5.32
C ARG A 95 5.94 11.38 -6.83
N GLN A 96 6.97 11.85 -7.54
CA GLN A 96 6.95 11.93 -9.00
C GLN A 96 6.67 10.57 -9.64
N ILE A 97 7.38 9.52 -9.21
CA ILE A 97 7.17 8.14 -9.68
C ILE A 97 5.73 7.70 -9.44
N TYR A 98 5.18 7.99 -8.26
CA TYR A 98 3.82 7.62 -7.94
C TYR A 98 2.79 8.41 -8.76
N GLU A 99 2.96 9.72 -8.94
CA GLU A 99 2.09 10.55 -9.75
C GLU A 99 2.09 10.12 -11.23
N GLU A 100 3.24 9.71 -11.77
CA GLU A 100 3.35 9.11 -13.10
C GLU A 100 2.58 7.79 -13.20
N LYS A 101 2.78 6.87 -12.24
CA LYS A 101 2.02 5.61 -12.16
C LYS A 101 0.51 5.87 -12.06
N ARG A 102 0.12 6.81 -11.20
CA ARG A 102 -1.27 7.23 -10.99
C ARG A 102 -1.86 7.77 -12.29
N ALA A 103 -1.14 8.63 -13.02
CA ALA A 103 -1.56 9.15 -14.32
C ALA A 103 -1.76 8.03 -15.35
N GLN A 104 -0.87 7.02 -15.40
CA GLN A 104 -1.01 5.86 -16.29
C GLN A 104 -2.28 5.05 -15.98
N VAL A 105 -2.58 4.79 -14.70
CA VAL A 105 -3.81 4.10 -14.31
C VAL A 105 -5.04 4.92 -14.69
N LEU A 106 -5.04 6.22 -14.39
CA LEU A 106 -6.14 7.15 -14.70
C LEU A 106 -6.39 7.32 -16.20
N ALA A 107 -5.36 7.15 -17.04
CA ALA A 107 -5.46 7.16 -18.50
C ALA A 107 -5.95 5.82 -19.10
N SER A 108 -6.11 4.79 -18.28
CA SER A 108 -6.59 3.46 -18.70
C SER A 108 -8.06 3.23 -18.33
N ARG A 109 -8.62 2.08 -18.75
CA ARG A 109 -9.96 1.63 -18.30
C ARG A 109 -9.94 0.95 -16.93
N THR A 110 -8.79 0.87 -16.29
CA THR A 110 -8.61 0.23 -14.98
C THR A 110 -9.22 1.09 -13.88
N ASN A 111 -9.92 0.48 -12.93
CA ASN A 111 -10.36 1.19 -11.74
C ASN A 111 -9.19 1.42 -10.79
N LEU A 112 -9.21 2.52 -10.05
CA LEU A 112 -8.23 2.83 -9.01
C LEU A 112 -8.94 2.92 -7.66
N VAL A 113 -8.39 2.29 -6.64
CA VAL A 113 -8.71 2.55 -5.24
C VAL A 113 -7.42 3.03 -4.58
N GLU A 114 -7.42 4.26 -4.08
CA GLU A 114 -6.26 4.85 -3.40
C GLU A 114 -6.59 5.04 -1.92
N ILE A 115 -5.81 4.41 -1.04
CA ILE A 115 -5.99 4.40 0.41
C ILE A 115 -4.89 5.25 1.04
N ASP A 116 -5.26 6.40 1.60
CA ASP A 116 -4.37 7.33 2.30
C ASP A 116 -4.65 7.33 3.80
N LEU A 117 -3.81 6.62 4.56
CA LEU A 117 -3.84 6.57 6.02
C LEU A 117 -2.72 7.43 6.64
N LEU A 118 -2.18 8.42 5.92
CA LEU A 118 -1.01 9.19 6.34
C LEU A 118 -1.36 10.64 6.68
N ARG A 119 -1.11 11.02 7.94
CA ARG A 119 -1.36 12.40 8.44
C ARG A 119 -0.38 13.46 7.91
N LYS A 120 0.80 13.06 7.39
CA LYS A 120 1.86 13.97 6.94
C LYS A 120 2.14 13.84 5.44
N GLY A 121 2.54 14.97 4.84
CA GLY A 121 2.79 15.11 3.41
C GLY A 121 1.54 15.59 2.68
N ASP A 122 1.70 16.14 1.48
CA ASP A 122 0.56 16.74 0.81
C ASP A 122 -0.34 15.66 0.20
N PRO A 123 -1.66 15.90 0.16
CA PRO A 123 -2.60 15.03 -0.54
C PRO A 123 -2.22 14.87 -2.03
N MET A 124 -2.65 13.75 -2.62
CA MET A 124 -2.51 13.54 -4.06
C MET A 124 -3.38 14.53 -4.85
N PRO A 125 -2.95 14.94 -6.06
CA PRO A 125 -3.69 15.93 -6.85
C PRO A 125 -5.13 15.49 -7.17
N MET A 126 -6.09 16.37 -6.88
CA MET A 126 -7.52 16.24 -7.19
C MET A 126 -8.05 17.62 -7.62
N MET A 127 -9.04 17.65 -8.52
CA MET A 127 -9.70 18.89 -8.94
C MET A 127 -11.00 19.09 -8.17
N GLY A 128 -11.29 20.34 -7.78
CA GLY A 128 -12.59 20.72 -7.23
C GLY A 128 -12.88 20.24 -5.81
N ASN A 129 -11.83 20.02 -5.00
CA ASN A 129 -12.00 19.55 -3.62
C ASN A 129 -11.16 20.35 -2.61
N ASP A 130 -11.83 21.13 -1.77
CA ASP A 130 -11.23 21.85 -0.64
C ASP A 130 -11.41 21.11 0.71
N ILE A 131 -11.90 19.87 0.70
CA ILE A 131 -12.15 19.09 1.92
C ILE A 131 -10.84 18.85 2.68
N GLN A 132 -10.78 19.44 3.86
CA GLN A 132 -9.72 19.23 4.84
C GLN A 132 -9.98 17.93 5.60
N SER A 133 -9.06 16.99 5.49
CA SER A 133 -9.05 15.72 6.21
C SER A 133 -7.63 15.18 6.30
N HIS A 134 -7.39 14.31 7.28
CA HIS A 134 -6.13 13.59 7.38
C HIS A 134 -6.12 12.32 6.54
N TYR A 135 -7.23 11.59 6.51
CA TYR A 135 -7.34 10.29 5.87
C TYR A 135 -8.35 10.29 4.73
N ARG A 136 -8.05 9.53 3.68
CA ARG A 136 -8.83 9.53 2.45
C ARG A 136 -8.89 8.15 1.83
N LEU A 137 -10.07 7.77 1.35
CA LEU A 137 -10.24 6.67 0.40
C LEU A 137 -10.78 7.26 -0.90
N LEU A 138 -10.08 7.05 -2.00
CA LEU A 138 -10.52 7.50 -3.32
C LEU A 138 -10.91 6.27 -4.15
N VAL A 139 -12.17 6.21 -4.56
CA VAL A 139 -12.67 5.16 -5.46
C VAL A 139 -12.92 5.76 -6.84
N CYS A 140 -12.10 5.31 -7.77
CA CYS A 140 -11.96 5.87 -9.09
C CYS A 140 -12.36 4.81 -10.12
N ARG A 141 -13.63 4.79 -10.57
CA ARG A 141 -14.08 3.87 -11.64
C ARG A 141 -13.58 4.31 -13.01
N GLY A 142 -13.00 3.38 -13.78
CA GLY A 142 -12.40 3.67 -15.08
C GLY A 142 -13.42 4.10 -16.15
N ASP A 143 -14.67 3.66 -16.02
CA ASP A 143 -15.78 3.97 -16.93
C ASP A 143 -16.56 5.24 -16.55
N ARG A 144 -16.24 5.89 -15.41
CA ARG A 144 -16.93 7.11 -14.92
C ARG A 144 -16.02 8.33 -14.83
N ARG A 145 -14.84 8.29 -15.45
CA ARG A 145 -13.93 9.43 -15.51
C ARG A 145 -14.61 10.64 -16.17
N PRO A 146 -14.34 11.88 -15.72
CA PRO A 146 -13.29 12.29 -14.78
C PRO A 146 -13.69 12.21 -13.28
N TYR A 147 -14.85 11.64 -12.95
CA TYR A 147 -15.34 11.62 -11.57
C TYR A 147 -14.75 10.47 -10.73
N ALA A 148 -14.76 10.67 -9.41
CA ALA A 148 -14.32 9.74 -8.38
C ALA A 148 -15.13 9.95 -7.10
N ASP A 149 -15.29 8.90 -6.31
CA ASP A 149 -15.91 8.97 -4.99
C ASP A 149 -14.81 9.15 -3.94
N LEU A 150 -14.85 10.23 -3.17
CA LEU A 150 -13.91 10.50 -2.08
C LEU A 150 -14.60 10.29 -0.74
N TYR A 151 -14.04 9.41 0.07
CA TYR A 151 -14.40 9.22 1.48
C TYR A 151 -13.31 9.89 2.32
N ALA A 152 -13.60 11.07 2.84
CA ALA A 152 -12.71 11.83 3.72
C ALA A 152 -13.10 11.59 5.19
N PHE A 153 -12.12 11.32 6.05
CA PHE A 153 -12.34 11.03 7.47
C PHE A 153 -11.11 11.39 8.30
N ASN A 154 -11.28 11.47 9.61
CA ASN A 154 -10.25 11.83 10.57
C ASN A 154 -10.15 10.79 11.69
N LEU A 155 -9.24 11.02 12.63
CA LEU A 155 -8.87 10.03 13.64
C LEU A 155 -10.04 9.55 14.53
N PRO A 156 -10.99 10.40 14.95
CA PRO A 156 -12.12 9.95 15.76
C PRO A 156 -13.19 9.17 14.98
N ASP A 157 -13.15 9.23 13.65
CA ASP A 157 -14.17 8.65 12.78
C ASP A 157 -13.92 7.14 12.57
N ILE A 158 -15.00 6.39 12.38
CA ILE A 158 -14.91 5.02 11.88
C ILE A 158 -14.43 5.07 10.42
N ILE A 159 -13.49 4.19 10.04
CA ILE A 159 -13.03 4.10 8.65
C ILE A 159 -14.22 3.73 7.75
N PRO A 160 -14.57 4.55 6.75
CA PRO A 160 -15.71 4.27 5.88
C PRO A 160 -15.52 2.97 5.10
N ALA A 161 -16.57 2.15 5.07
CA ALA A 161 -16.65 1.04 4.12
C ALA A 161 -16.89 1.58 2.70
N PHE A 162 -16.31 0.93 1.69
CA PHE A 162 -16.40 1.38 0.31
C PHE A 162 -16.63 0.23 -0.66
N PRO A 163 -17.32 0.44 -1.78
CA PRO A 163 -17.45 -0.58 -2.81
C PRO A 163 -16.12 -0.75 -3.55
N LEU A 164 -15.66 -1.99 -3.70
CA LEU A 164 -14.52 -2.32 -4.55
C LEU A 164 -15.01 -2.41 -6.00
N PRO A 165 -14.67 -1.45 -6.87
CA PRO A 165 -15.15 -1.48 -8.24
C PRO A 165 -14.62 -2.70 -8.97
N LEU A 166 -15.46 -3.33 -9.78
CA LEU A 166 -15.11 -4.47 -10.63
C LEU A 166 -15.41 -4.10 -12.08
N ARG A 167 -15.81 -5.07 -12.92
CA ARG A 167 -16.27 -4.75 -14.27
C ARG A 167 -17.66 -4.15 -14.22
N SER A 168 -17.97 -3.37 -15.26
CA SER A 168 -19.33 -2.86 -15.45
C SER A 168 -20.31 -4.03 -15.53
N GLY A 169 -21.35 -3.98 -14.68
CA GLY A 169 -22.36 -5.04 -14.54
C GLY A 169 -22.06 -6.09 -13.46
N ASP A 170 -20.85 -6.15 -12.91
CA ASP A 170 -20.55 -7.01 -11.76
C ASP A 170 -21.10 -6.41 -10.46
N THR A 171 -21.47 -7.27 -9.51
CA THR A 171 -21.80 -6.83 -8.16
C THR A 171 -20.51 -6.47 -7.42
N GLU A 172 -20.35 -5.19 -7.09
CA GLU A 172 -19.21 -4.68 -6.33
C GLU A 172 -19.31 -5.14 -4.87
N PRO A 173 -18.32 -5.90 -4.33
CA PRO A 173 -18.30 -6.21 -2.90
C PRO A 173 -17.96 -4.95 -2.10
N VAL A 174 -18.57 -4.81 -0.93
CA VAL A 174 -18.23 -3.75 0.03
C VAL A 174 -17.05 -4.19 0.87
N ILE A 175 -16.01 -3.36 0.90
CA ILE A 175 -14.81 -3.57 1.70
C ILE A 175 -14.96 -2.81 3.00
N ASP A 176 -14.92 -3.56 4.11
CA ASP A 176 -14.81 -3.02 5.47
C ASP A 176 -13.33 -2.98 5.86
N LEU A 177 -12.68 -1.84 5.59
CA LEU A 177 -11.28 -1.64 5.92
C LEU A 177 -11.04 -1.54 7.44
N GLN A 178 -12.04 -1.11 8.22
CA GLN A 178 -11.94 -1.04 9.67
C GLN A 178 -11.75 -2.45 10.25
N THR A 179 -12.60 -3.40 9.84
CA THR A 179 -12.53 -4.78 10.30
C THR A 179 -11.22 -5.43 9.87
N LEU A 180 -10.81 -5.26 8.61
CA LEU A 180 -9.54 -5.81 8.11
C LEU A 180 -8.32 -5.27 8.88
N LEU A 181 -8.31 -3.98 9.21
CA LEU A 181 -7.22 -3.36 9.97
C LEU A 181 -7.17 -3.91 11.41
N ASN A 182 -8.33 -4.07 12.05
CA ASN A 182 -8.42 -4.65 13.40
C ASN A 182 -7.92 -6.10 13.42
N GLU A 183 -8.33 -6.92 12.44
CA GLU A 183 -7.86 -8.31 12.33
C GLU A 183 -6.33 -8.38 12.15
N VAL A 184 -5.76 -7.54 11.28
CA VAL A 184 -4.31 -7.45 11.13
C VAL A 184 -3.67 -7.00 12.44
N TYR A 185 -4.29 -6.06 13.16
CA TYR A 185 -3.77 -5.59 14.44
C TYR A 185 -3.66 -6.72 15.46
N ASP A 186 -4.71 -7.52 15.59
CA ASP A 186 -4.78 -8.64 16.52
C ASP A 186 -3.84 -9.78 16.12
N ILE A 187 -3.81 -10.16 14.83
CA ILE A 187 -2.97 -11.27 14.33
C ILE A 187 -1.48 -11.01 14.56
N TYR A 188 -1.03 -9.77 14.39
CA TYR A 188 0.37 -9.41 14.55
C TYR A 188 0.72 -8.91 15.96
N GLY A 189 -0.26 -8.87 16.88
CA GLY A 189 -0.05 -8.47 18.28
C GLY A 189 0.57 -7.08 18.42
N TYR A 190 0.05 -6.10 17.66
CA TYR A 190 0.61 -4.75 17.68
C TYR A 190 0.45 -4.07 19.04
N ASP A 191 -0.48 -4.52 19.89
CA ASP A 191 -0.62 -4.11 21.29
C ASP A 191 0.67 -4.35 22.10
N LEU A 192 1.46 -5.37 21.74
CA LEU A 192 2.73 -5.69 22.40
C LEU A 192 3.92 -4.84 21.89
N VAL A 193 3.76 -4.19 20.74
CA VAL A 193 4.85 -3.47 20.05
C VAL A 193 4.67 -1.96 20.15
N VAL A 194 3.44 -1.48 20.20
CA VAL A 194 3.12 -0.06 20.24
C VAL A 194 3.14 0.45 21.68
N ASP A 195 4.09 1.33 21.99
CA ASP A 195 4.14 2.03 23.27
C ASP A 195 3.14 3.20 23.26
N TYR A 196 1.95 2.96 23.80
CA TYR A 196 0.89 3.97 23.91
C TYR A 196 1.21 5.10 24.88
N SER A 197 2.25 5.00 25.71
CA SER A 197 2.67 6.12 26.58
C SER A 197 3.37 7.25 25.80
N GLN A 198 3.91 6.94 24.62
CA GLN A 198 4.64 7.90 23.79
C GLN A 198 3.69 8.79 22.99
N GLN A 199 4.09 10.04 22.77
CA GLN A 199 3.36 10.93 21.86
C GLN A 199 3.46 10.40 20.42
N PRO A 200 2.33 10.36 19.68
CA PRO A 200 2.34 9.87 18.31
C PRO A 200 3.15 10.79 17.40
N VAL A 201 3.78 10.19 16.39
CA VAL A 201 4.51 10.91 15.34
C VAL A 201 3.81 10.66 14.00
N PRO A 202 3.33 11.70 13.29
CA PRO A 202 3.37 13.12 13.64
C PRO A 202 2.49 13.46 14.86
N ALA A 203 2.75 14.60 15.51
CA ALA A 203 1.93 15.09 16.61
C ALA A 203 0.46 15.24 16.18
N LEU A 204 -0.46 15.02 17.11
CA LEU A 204 -1.89 15.23 16.91
C LEU A 204 -2.24 16.72 17.06
N SER A 205 -3.40 17.12 16.51
CA SER A 205 -4.02 18.40 16.87
C SER A 205 -4.41 18.38 18.34
N GLU A 206 -4.61 19.54 18.97
CA GLU A 206 -5.03 19.60 20.38
C GLU A 206 -6.33 18.84 20.63
N ALA A 207 -7.31 18.97 19.72
CA ALA A 207 -8.59 18.28 19.82
C ALA A 207 -8.44 16.75 19.69
N ASP A 208 -7.66 16.29 18.70
CA ASP A 208 -7.44 14.85 18.49
C ASP A 208 -6.60 14.24 19.62
N ALA A 209 -5.65 15.01 20.18
CA ALA A 209 -4.83 14.59 21.31
C ALA A 209 -5.69 14.39 22.56
N ALA A 210 -6.58 15.34 22.88
CA ALA A 210 -7.50 15.24 24.01
C ALA A 210 -8.46 14.05 23.85
N TRP A 211 -8.98 13.83 22.64
CA TRP A 211 -9.81 12.65 22.34
C TRP A 211 -9.03 11.34 22.53
N ALA A 212 -7.82 11.26 21.99
CA ALA A 212 -6.99 10.06 22.08
C ALA A 212 -6.60 9.76 23.53
N ASP A 213 -6.25 10.76 24.32
CA ASP A 213 -5.90 10.59 25.73
C ASP A 213 -7.07 10.04 26.55
N ALA A 214 -8.28 10.59 26.35
CA ALA A 214 -9.48 10.08 27.01
C ALA A 214 -9.76 8.61 26.65
N LEU A 215 -9.58 8.26 25.37
CA LEU A 215 -9.76 6.88 24.89
C LEU A 215 -8.72 5.92 25.50
N LEU A 216 -7.45 6.32 25.52
CA LEU A 216 -6.35 5.50 26.04
C LEU A 216 -6.46 5.29 27.55
N GLN A 217 -6.86 6.32 28.31
CA GLN A 217 -7.12 6.20 29.75
C GLN A 217 -8.27 5.24 30.04
N HIS A 218 -9.38 5.35 29.30
CA HIS A 218 -10.51 4.42 29.43
C HIS A 218 -10.10 2.96 29.14
N LYS A 219 -9.11 2.75 28.27
CA LYS A 219 -8.56 1.44 27.94
C LYS A 219 -7.43 0.97 28.88
N GLY A 220 -7.03 1.79 29.86
CA GLY A 220 -5.93 1.48 30.79
C GLY A 220 -4.55 1.48 30.13
N LEU A 221 -4.40 2.18 29.00
CA LEU A 221 -3.15 2.29 28.24
C LEU A 221 -2.36 3.58 28.58
N ARG A 222 -2.98 4.49 29.34
CA ARG A 222 -2.41 5.73 29.91
C ARG A 222 -3.01 6.01 31.28
#